data_AF-A0A1G2I5X4-F1
#
_entry.id   AF-A0A1G2I5X4-F1
#
_cell.length_a   1.000
_cell.length_b   1.000
_cell.length_c   1.000
_cell.angle_alpha   90.00
_cell.angle_beta   90.00
_cell.angle_gamma   90.00
#
_symmetry.space_group_name_H-M   'P 1'
#
loop_
_entity.id
_entity.type
_entity.pdbx_description
1 polymer ?
#
loop_
_entity_poly.entity_id
_entity_poly.type
_entity_poly.pdbx_seq_one_letter_code
_entity_poly.pdbx_strand_id
1 'polypeptide(L)'
;MKKYFLISFITLGLLVSTGIFAVGGGGGGGVTSCTEDIWDCTGWSQCSSDGNQTRVCSMTFDCSAMDTPKPPENASCTPPNPMPPLEIIPPGCAKDVWTCGDWSASCDASGREYKTCKLSFDCPNTQTPPPLALRPCSKVQCGNKENLRDRIYCRLNLTPAGLARDLELKYLPEACRAEEGYEQKECIDRYKSFQPCWNVKEGVERFSCAKNVLKLAPLVSEEAKLCQGKQGDEQVACKDDLKEKVLYMIVFRFYDLETRAEALAGRGADLNTIADFETIIELKKQEFYKATNNIERLNIILDVRKAWQDFVNTVKNQII
;
A
#
# COMPACT_ATOMS: atom_id res chain seq x y z
N MET A 1 -23.34 -19.77 -16.62
CA MET A 1 -23.60 -19.13 -15.31
C MET A 1 -22.91 -17.78 -15.31
N LYS A 2 -23.68 -16.69 -15.38
CA LYS A 2 -23.21 -15.30 -15.46
C LYS A 2 -23.68 -14.54 -14.22
N LYS A 3 -22.87 -13.55 -13.83
CA LYS A 3 -23.07 -12.54 -12.77
C LYS A 3 -22.82 -13.09 -11.38
N TYR A 4 -21.80 -12.57 -10.68
CA TYR A 4 -21.91 -12.00 -9.33
C TYR A 4 -20.61 -11.22 -9.01
N PHE A 5 -20.50 -10.02 -9.58
CA PHE A 5 -19.74 -8.93 -8.97
C PHE A 5 -20.76 -7.83 -8.70
N LEU A 6 -21.43 -7.93 -7.55
CA LEU A 6 -22.32 -6.90 -7.03
C LEU A 6 -21.63 -6.37 -5.78
N ILE A 7 -20.64 -5.50 -5.98
CA ILE A 7 -20.12 -4.67 -4.91
C ILE A 7 -21.12 -3.52 -4.77
N SER A 8 -21.86 -3.55 -3.67
CA SER A 8 -22.76 -2.48 -3.27
C SER A 8 -21.92 -1.24 -2.94
N PHE A 9 -21.88 -0.28 -3.85
CA PHE A 9 -21.22 1.00 -3.60
C PHE A 9 -22.07 1.81 -2.61
N ILE A 10 -21.59 1.91 -1.36
CA ILE A 10 -22.02 2.95 -0.44
C ILE A 10 -21.43 4.26 -0.97
N THR A 11 -22.27 5.06 -1.63
CA THR A 11 -21.96 6.43 -2.02
C THR A 11 -21.83 7.31 -0.78
N LEU A 12 -20.62 7.40 -0.22
CA LEU A 12 -20.27 8.46 0.71
C LEU A 12 -19.80 9.66 -0.13
N GLY A 13 -20.68 10.66 -0.24
CA GLY A 13 -20.38 11.92 -0.93
C GLY A 13 -19.25 12.65 -0.23
N LEU A 14 -18.07 12.68 -0.87
CA LEU A 14 -16.97 13.56 -0.52
C LEU A 14 -16.97 14.74 -1.51
N LEU A 15 -17.43 15.88 -1.00
CA LEU A 15 -17.17 17.20 -1.58
C LEU A 15 -15.67 17.48 -1.44
N VAL A 16 -14.91 17.32 -2.52
CA VAL A 16 -13.54 17.83 -2.60
C VAL A 16 -13.58 19.18 -3.28
N SER A 17 -13.43 20.22 -2.46
CA SER A 17 -13.18 21.60 -2.89
C SER A 17 -11.88 21.67 -3.70
N THR A 18 -11.95 22.21 -4.91
CA THR A 18 -10.81 22.54 -5.76
C THR A 18 -10.04 23.73 -5.17
N GLY A 19 -8.94 23.45 -4.46
CA GLY A 19 -7.93 24.43 -4.12
C GLY A 19 -6.91 24.55 -5.26
N ILE A 20 -6.97 25.67 -5.98
CA ILE A 20 -5.95 26.07 -6.96
C ILE A 20 -4.73 26.56 -6.17
N PHE A 21 -3.60 25.86 -6.26
CA PHE A 21 -2.32 26.42 -5.82
C PHE A 21 -1.55 26.93 -7.03
N ALA A 22 -1.57 28.25 -7.20
CA ALA A 22 -0.65 28.97 -8.04
C ALA A 22 0.73 28.99 -7.35
N VAL A 23 1.73 28.38 -7.99
CA VAL A 23 3.14 28.54 -7.61
C VAL A 23 3.63 29.84 -8.26
N GLY A 24 3.64 30.91 -7.48
CA GLY A 24 4.25 32.19 -7.82
C GLY A 24 5.50 32.41 -6.99
N GLY A 25 6.64 32.62 -7.65
CA GLY A 25 7.86 33.12 -7.03
C GLY A 25 7.77 34.60 -6.69
N GLY A 26 8.59 35.04 -5.73
CA GLY A 26 8.72 36.45 -5.38
C GLY A 26 9.48 36.64 -4.08
N GLY A 27 10.80 36.75 -4.17
CA GLY A 27 11.64 37.24 -3.09
C GLY A 27 11.34 38.72 -2.82
N GLY A 28 10.72 39.00 -1.70
CA GLY A 28 10.54 40.34 -1.15
C GLY A 28 11.03 40.33 0.28
N GLY A 29 12.09 41.09 0.56
CA GLY A 29 12.58 41.36 1.90
C GLY A 29 11.53 42.13 2.71
N GLY A 30 10.56 41.41 3.25
CA GLY A 30 9.67 41.91 4.28
C GLY A 30 10.45 41.95 5.57
N VAL A 31 10.62 43.15 6.12
CA VAL A 31 10.95 43.34 7.54
C VAL A 31 9.89 42.57 8.32
N THR A 32 10.28 41.43 8.90
CA THR A 32 9.43 40.64 9.78
C THR A 32 9.08 41.53 10.96
N SER A 33 7.87 42.10 10.95
CA SER A 33 7.36 42.87 12.08
C SER A 33 7.26 41.91 13.24
N CYS A 34 8.13 42.07 14.24
CA CYS A 34 8.03 41.26 15.42
C CYS A 34 6.81 41.69 16.24
N THR A 35 5.97 40.73 16.61
CA THR A 35 4.73 40.97 17.36
C THR A 35 4.80 40.52 18.82
N GLU A 36 5.80 39.72 19.20
CA GLU A 36 6.00 39.21 20.56
C GLU A 36 7.43 38.67 20.76
N ASP A 37 7.92 38.69 22.00
CA ASP A 37 9.22 38.13 22.36
C ASP A 37 9.18 36.60 22.25
N ILE A 38 10.26 36.01 21.75
CA ILE A 38 10.35 34.56 21.56
C ILE A 38 11.12 33.97 22.73
N TRP A 39 10.45 33.12 23.51
CA TRP A 39 11.03 32.37 24.61
C TRP A 39 11.28 30.92 24.21
N ASP A 40 12.48 30.43 24.48
CA ASP A 40 12.84 29.01 24.38
C ASP A 40 12.91 28.42 25.79
N CYS A 41 12.20 27.31 26.01
CA CYS A 41 12.08 26.68 27.32
C CYS A 41 12.55 25.23 27.27
N THR A 42 13.29 24.79 28.28
CA THR A 42 13.61 23.37 28.47
C THR A 42 12.35 22.55 28.71
N GLY A 43 12.46 21.23 28.55
CA GLY A 43 11.46 20.29 29.09
C GLY A 43 11.29 20.45 30.60
N TRP A 44 10.13 20.03 31.12
CA TRP A 44 9.88 19.97 32.56
C TRP A 44 10.80 18.95 33.25
N SER A 45 11.24 19.27 34.46
CA SER A 45 11.96 18.35 35.35
C SER A 45 11.08 17.16 35.74
N GLN A 46 11.68 16.13 36.32
CA GLN A 46 10.89 15.12 37.02
C GLN A 46 10.07 15.75 38.14
N CYS A 47 8.89 15.18 38.40
CA CYS A 47 8.02 15.62 39.46
C CYS A 47 8.65 15.33 40.82
N SER A 48 8.81 16.36 41.65
CA SER A 48 9.30 16.22 43.02
C SER A 48 8.28 15.46 43.88
N SER A 49 8.71 14.97 45.05
CA SER A 49 7.81 14.36 46.04
C SER A 49 6.69 15.30 46.48
N ASP A 50 6.92 16.61 46.39
CA ASP A 50 5.96 17.65 46.77
C ASP A 50 4.99 18.01 45.63
N GLY A 51 5.04 17.28 44.50
CA GLY A 51 4.14 17.48 43.38
C GLY A 51 4.48 18.71 42.53
N ASN A 52 5.76 19.10 42.47
CA ASN A 52 6.23 20.24 41.70
C ASN A 52 7.29 19.84 40.67
N GLN A 53 7.25 20.47 39.50
CA GLN A 53 8.26 20.35 38.46
C GLN A 53 8.67 21.74 37.97
N THR A 54 9.92 21.86 37.53
CA THR A 54 10.52 23.12 37.09
C THR A 54 10.99 23.03 35.65
N ARG A 55 11.11 24.17 34.97
CA ARG A 55 11.79 24.30 33.67
C ARG A 55 12.51 25.62 33.61
N VAL A 56 13.42 25.79 32.66
CA VAL A 56 14.14 27.04 32.44
C VAL A 56 13.73 27.61 31.09
N CYS A 57 13.36 28.88 31.06
CA CYS A 57 13.02 29.63 29.86
C CYS A 57 14.01 30.79 29.66
N SER A 58 14.60 30.86 28.47
CA SER A 58 15.49 31.94 28.03
C SER A 58 14.88 32.67 26.84
N MET A 59 14.92 34.00 26.86
CA MET A 59 14.51 34.81 25.73
C MET A 59 15.53 34.66 24.60
N THR A 60 15.07 34.28 23.42
CA THR A 60 15.91 34.08 22.22
C THR A 60 15.79 35.23 21.24
N PHE A 61 14.68 35.97 21.30
CA PHE A 61 14.45 37.14 20.49
C PHE A 61 13.64 38.17 21.27
N ASP A 62 14.20 39.37 21.43
CA ASP A 62 13.63 40.51 22.13
C ASP A 62 13.09 41.51 21.10
N CYS A 63 11.81 41.81 21.20
CA CYS A 63 11.10 42.69 20.30
C CYS A 63 10.89 44.02 20.99
N SER A 64 11.83 44.94 20.79
CA SER A 64 11.96 46.22 21.49
C SER A 64 10.71 47.12 21.60
N ALA A 65 9.65 46.85 20.84
CA ALA A 65 8.38 47.57 20.87
C ALA A 65 7.27 46.85 21.67
N MET A 66 7.52 45.62 22.12
CA MET A 66 6.57 44.75 22.81
C MET A 66 7.18 44.25 24.12
N ASP A 67 6.33 43.93 25.10
CA ASP A 67 6.75 43.34 26.38
C ASP A 67 5.91 42.09 26.61
N THR A 68 6.49 40.93 26.26
CA THR A 68 5.82 39.63 26.33
C THR A 68 6.24 38.93 27.63
N PRO A 69 5.29 38.66 28.54
CA PRO A 69 5.62 38.11 29.84
C PRO A 69 6.29 36.74 29.73
N LYS A 70 7.34 36.54 30.53
CA LYS A 70 8.10 35.28 30.60
C LYS A 70 7.16 34.11 30.93
N PRO A 71 7.24 32.97 30.20
CA PRO A 71 6.46 31.78 30.52
C PRO A 71 6.74 31.25 31.95
N PRO A 72 5.77 30.59 32.59
CA PRO A 72 5.95 30.04 33.94
C PRO A 72 6.99 28.92 33.94
N GLU A 73 7.87 28.98 34.95
CA GLU A 73 8.97 28.02 35.17
C GLU A 73 8.65 26.97 36.25
N ASN A 74 7.45 27.02 36.84
CA ASN A 74 6.97 26.08 37.84
C ASN A 74 5.57 25.59 37.47
N ALA A 75 5.32 24.29 37.62
CA ALA A 75 4.01 23.69 37.45
C ALA A 75 3.79 22.57 38.46
N SER A 76 2.53 22.35 38.84
CA SER A 76 2.16 21.19 39.65
C SER A 76 2.13 19.92 38.79
N CYS A 77 2.47 18.80 39.39
CA CYS A 77 2.49 17.48 38.78
C CYS A 77 2.12 16.40 39.82
N THR A 78 1.79 15.21 39.35
CA THR A 78 1.55 14.05 40.22
C THR A 78 2.85 13.23 40.31
N PRO A 79 3.43 13.03 41.51
CA PRO A 79 4.60 12.17 41.66
C PRO A 79 4.29 10.76 41.14
N PRO A 80 5.24 10.09 40.47
CA PRO A 80 5.03 8.70 40.08
C PRO A 80 4.72 7.87 41.33
N ASN A 81 3.68 7.04 41.28
CA ASN A 81 3.31 6.15 42.38
C ASN A 81 4.56 5.38 42.83
N PRO A 82 4.83 5.27 44.15
CA PRO A 82 5.96 4.49 44.63
C PRO A 82 5.86 3.10 44.03
N MET A 83 6.91 2.69 43.31
CA MET A 83 6.99 1.37 42.71
C MET A 83 6.68 0.34 43.79
N PRO A 84 5.85 -0.68 43.52
CA PRO A 84 5.62 -1.76 44.45
C PRO A 84 6.97 -2.35 44.89
N PRO A 85 7.08 -2.81 46.16
CA PRO A 85 8.32 -3.37 46.70
C PRO A 85 8.89 -4.41 45.73
N LEU A 86 10.20 -4.32 45.47
CA LEU A 86 10.96 -5.26 44.64
C LEU A 86 10.70 -6.71 45.13
N GLU A 87 9.74 -7.39 44.51
CA GLU A 87 9.60 -8.83 44.65
C GLU A 87 10.81 -9.48 44.00
N ILE A 88 11.62 -10.13 44.85
CA ILE A 88 12.54 -11.24 44.60
C ILE A 88 12.94 -11.37 43.13
N ILE A 89 14.08 -10.78 42.77
CA ILE A 89 14.76 -11.06 41.49
C ILE A 89 14.96 -12.59 41.43
N PRO A 90 14.30 -13.31 40.50
CA PRO A 90 14.55 -14.72 40.37
C PRO A 90 16.03 -14.90 39.98
N PRO A 91 16.82 -15.70 40.71
CA PRO A 91 18.20 -15.95 40.34
C PRO A 91 18.25 -16.56 38.93
N GLY A 92 18.86 -15.85 37.99
CA GLY A 92 18.99 -16.29 36.59
C GLY A 92 18.22 -15.49 35.53
N CYS A 93 17.96 -14.20 35.74
CA CYS A 93 17.36 -13.34 34.72
C CYS A 93 18.27 -13.20 33.49
N ALA A 94 18.05 -14.02 32.47
CA ALA A 94 18.87 -14.08 31.26
C ALA A 94 18.28 -13.29 30.07
N LYS A 95 17.04 -12.82 30.19
CA LYS A 95 16.32 -12.07 29.14
C LYS A 95 15.17 -11.26 29.73
N ASP A 96 14.91 -10.10 29.16
CA ASP A 96 13.83 -9.23 29.60
C ASP A 96 12.48 -9.92 29.39
N VAL A 97 11.54 -9.65 30.29
CA VAL A 97 10.19 -10.21 30.22
C VAL A 97 9.26 -9.17 29.65
N TRP A 98 8.62 -9.52 28.54
CA TRP A 98 7.63 -8.71 27.86
C TRP A 98 6.24 -9.28 28.09
N THR A 99 5.32 -8.44 28.53
CA THR A 99 3.90 -8.77 28.59
C THR A 99 3.21 -8.17 27.37
N CYS A 100 2.66 -9.01 26.51
CA CYS A 100 1.93 -8.56 25.33
C CYS A 100 0.43 -8.75 25.50
N GLY A 101 -0.35 -7.79 25.00
CA GLY A 101 -1.80 -7.95 24.87
C GLY A 101 -2.19 -8.93 23.76
N ASP A 102 -3.50 -9.11 23.61
CA ASP A 102 -4.07 -9.88 22.50
C ASP A 102 -3.77 -9.20 21.15
N TRP A 103 -3.83 -10.01 20.09
CA TRP A 103 -3.77 -9.48 18.73
C TRP A 103 -5.03 -8.66 18.42
N SER A 104 -4.86 -7.64 17.59
CA SER A 104 -5.95 -6.78 17.15
C SER A 104 -7.12 -7.61 16.59
N ALA A 105 -8.35 -7.29 17.00
CA ALA A 105 -9.54 -8.01 16.58
C ALA A 105 -9.80 -7.91 15.06
N SER A 106 -9.28 -6.87 14.41
CA SER A 106 -9.34 -6.62 12.97
C SER A 106 -7.93 -6.53 12.37
N CYS A 107 -7.84 -6.80 11.06
CA CYS A 107 -6.61 -6.58 10.30
C CYS A 107 -6.45 -5.07 9.96
N ASP A 108 -5.22 -4.59 9.82
CA ASP A 108 -4.90 -3.32 9.17
C ASP A 108 -5.17 -3.39 7.66
N ALA A 109 -5.05 -2.25 6.97
CA ALA A 109 -5.25 -2.17 5.50
C ALA A 109 -4.23 -2.99 4.69
N SER A 110 -3.16 -3.45 5.31
CA SER A 110 -2.14 -4.33 4.71
C SER A 110 -2.37 -5.81 5.02
N GLY A 111 -3.49 -6.13 5.69
CA GLY A 111 -3.84 -7.49 6.13
C GLY A 111 -2.92 -8.02 7.22
N ARG A 112 -2.49 -7.17 8.16
CA ARG A 112 -1.70 -7.54 9.34
C ARG A 112 -2.52 -7.33 10.60
N GLU A 113 -2.25 -8.12 11.62
CA GLU A 113 -2.72 -7.85 12.98
C GLU A 113 -1.53 -7.42 13.83
N TYR A 114 -1.79 -6.54 14.79
CA TYR A 114 -0.77 -6.00 15.69
C TYR A 114 -1.13 -6.31 17.14
N LYS A 115 -0.12 -6.37 18.00
CA LYS A 115 -0.30 -6.45 19.45
C LYS A 115 0.62 -5.45 20.11
N THR A 116 0.22 -4.94 21.27
CA THR A 116 1.09 -4.08 22.09
C THR A 116 1.86 -4.95 23.08
N CYS A 117 3.18 -4.78 23.11
CA CYS A 117 4.05 -5.42 24.10
C CYS A 117 4.63 -4.35 25.01
N LYS A 118 4.54 -4.57 26.32
CA LYS A 118 5.14 -3.72 27.35
C LYS A 118 6.22 -4.50 28.08
N LEU A 119 7.36 -3.85 28.33
CA LEU A 119 8.41 -4.39 29.18
C LEU A 119 7.84 -4.52 30.59
N SER A 120 7.67 -5.76 31.05
CA SER A 120 7.14 -6.07 32.39
C SER A 120 8.26 -6.30 33.40
N PHE A 121 9.43 -6.74 32.94
CA PHE A 121 10.62 -6.91 33.78
C PHE A 121 11.87 -6.68 32.93
N ASP A 122 12.75 -5.82 33.42
CA ASP A 122 14.02 -5.47 32.78
C ASP A 122 15.16 -6.19 33.51
N CYS A 123 15.90 -7.08 32.84
CA CYS A 123 17.01 -7.78 33.48
C CYS A 123 18.24 -6.85 33.51
N PRO A 124 18.88 -6.63 34.68
CA PRO A 124 20.10 -5.84 34.74
C PRO A 124 21.19 -6.37 33.79
N ASN A 125 21.78 -5.47 33.01
CA ASN A 125 22.85 -5.76 32.04
C ASN A 125 22.47 -6.68 30.88
N THR A 126 21.18 -6.87 30.62
CA THR A 126 20.68 -7.58 29.43
C THR A 126 19.89 -6.62 28.58
N GLN A 127 19.92 -6.81 27.26
CA GLN A 127 19.05 -6.07 26.34
C GLN A 127 18.38 -7.07 25.40
N THR A 128 17.09 -7.28 25.62
CA THR A 128 16.27 -8.18 24.82
C THR A 128 15.32 -7.36 23.96
N PRO A 129 15.37 -7.46 22.62
CA PRO A 129 14.46 -6.71 21.77
C PRO A 129 13.00 -7.10 22.06
N PRO A 130 12.04 -6.16 21.90
CA PRO A 130 10.63 -6.48 22.05
C PRO A 130 10.22 -7.61 21.10
N PRO A 131 9.30 -8.50 21.53
CA PRO A 131 8.71 -9.48 20.64
C PRO A 131 8.09 -8.81 19.41
N LEU A 132 8.04 -9.54 18.29
CA LEU A 132 7.43 -9.04 17.06
C LEU A 132 5.96 -8.63 17.31
N ALA A 133 5.68 -7.35 17.14
CA ALA A 133 4.39 -6.72 17.43
C ALA A 133 3.42 -6.75 16.23
N LEU A 134 3.85 -7.31 15.09
CA LEU A 134 3.10 -7.36 13.84
C LEU A 134 3.16 -8.78 13.29
N ARG A 135 2.03 -9.34 12.86
CA ARG A 135 2.01 -10.60 12.11
C ARG A 135 0.99 -10.55 10.97
N PRO A 136 1.10 -11.44 9.96
CA PRO A 136 0.08 -11.56 8.94
C PRO A 136 -1.26 -11.94 9.59
N CYS A 137 -2.35 -11.34 9.11
CA CYS A 137 -3.65 -11.53 9.73
C CYS A 137 -4.10 -12.99 9.59
N SER A 138 -4.39 -13.64 10.72
CA SER A 138 -4.91 -15.01 10.79
C SER A 138 -6.20 -15.24 9.99
N LYS A 139 -6.95 -14.17 9.68
CA LYS A 139 -8.18 -14.20 8.89
C LYS A 139 -7.96 -14.21 7.37
N VAL A 140 -6.76 -13.85 6.90
CA VAL A 140 -6.40 -13.92 5.47
C VAL A 140 -5.99 -15.34 5.14
N GLN A 141 -6.76 -16.03 4.30
CA GLN A 141 -6.58 -17.46 4.05
C GLN A 141 -5.45 -17.73 3.06
N CYS A 142 -5.39 -16.94 1.99
CA CYS A 142 -4.49 -17.24 0.88
C CYS A 142 -3.29 -16.29 0.82
N GLY A 143 -3.45 -15.02 1.20
CA GLY A 143 -2.41 -14.00 1.06
C GLY A 143 -1.11 -14.24 1.83
N ASN A 144 -1.10 -15.20 2.76
CA ASN A 144 0.03 -15.55 3.64
C ASN A 144 0.76 -16.84 3.23
N LYS A 145 0.35 -17.52 2.16
CA LYS A 145 1.12 -18.67 1.65
C LYS A 145 2.48 -18.18 1.13
N GLU A 146 3.52 -18.96 1.40
CA GLU A 146 4.91 -18.62 1.07
C GLU A 146 5.14 -18.55 -0.45
N ASN A 147 4.70 -19.58 -1.18
CA ASN A 147 4.88 -19.66 -2.62
C ASN A 147 3.76 -18.92 -3.39
N LEU A 148 4.11 -18.25 -4.49
CA LEU A 148 3.18 -17.58 -5.42
C LEU A 148 2.09 -18.53 -5.91
N ARG A 149 2.46 -19.73 -6.37
CA ARG A 149 1.54 -20.75 -6.87
C ARG A 149 0.55 -21.18 -5.79
N ASP A 150 1.01 -21.37 -4.55
CA ASP A 150 0.12 -21.76 -3.44
C ASP A 150 -0.87 -20.66 -3.08
N ARG A 151 -0.48 -19.38 -3.18
CA ARG A 151 -1.40 -18.25 -3.01
C ARG A 151 -2.47 -18.25 -4.09
N ILE A 152 -2.07 -18.44 -5.35
CA ILE A 152 -2.96 -18.51 -6.51
C ILE A 152 -3.93 -19.68 -6.36
N TYR A 153 -3.41 -20.90 -6.18
CA TYR A 153 -4.22 -22.11 -6.04
C TYR A 153 -5.19 -22.02 -4.87
N CYS A 154 -4.74 -21.47 -3.74
CA CYS A 154 -5.62 -21.21 -2.60
C CYS A 154 -6.78 -20.28 -2.99
N ARG A 155 -6.52 -19.16 -3.68
CA ARG A 155 -7.57 -18.22 -4.11
C ARG A 155 -8.58 -18.86 -5.06
N LEU A 156 -8.10 -19.66 -6.01
CA LEU A 156 -8.95 -20.39 -6.96
C LEU A 156 -9.89 -21.38 -6.26
N ASN A 157 -9.48 -21.89 -5.09
CA ASN A 157 -10.26 -22.84 -4.31
C ASN A 157 -11.14 -22.15 -3.23
N LEU A 158 -11.13 -20.82 -3.12
CA LEU A 158 -12.02 -20.11 -2.22
C LEU A 158 -13.45 -20.08 -2.76
N THR A 159 -14.41 -20.14 -1.84
CA THR A 159 -15.80 -19.77 -2.18
C THR A 159 -15.86 -18.28 -2.56
N PRO A 160 -16.86 -17.83 -3.32
CA PRO A 160 -17.02 -16.42 -3.65
C PRO A 160 -17.03 -15.49 -2.42
N ALA A 161 -17.68 -15.91 -1.33
CA ALA A 161 -17.68 -15.19 -0.06
C ALA A 161 -16.30 -15.21 0.63
N GLY A 162 -15.57 -16.32 0.52
CA GLY A 162 -14.20 -16.43 1.00
C GLY A 162 -13.24 -15.50 0.27
N LEU A 163 -13.32 -15.47 -1.06
CA LEU A 163 -12.52 -14.59 -1.90
C LEU A 163 -12.84 -13.12 -1.64
N ALA A 164 -14.13 -12.75 -1.57
CA ALA A 164 -14.54 -11.39 -1.25
C ALA A 164 -13.98 -10.92 0.09
N ARG A 165 -14.05 -11.76 1.14
CA ARG A 165 -13.47 -11.46 2.45
C ARG A 165 -11.95 -11.32 2.39
N ASP A 166 -11.24 -12.21 1.70
CA ASP A 166 -9.78 -12.11 1.56
C ASP A 166 -9.36 -10.83 0.82
N LEU A 167 -10.09 -10.43 -0.22
CA LEU A 167 -9.85 -9.18 -0.95
C LEU A 167 -10.21 -7.93 -0.14
N GLU A 168 -11.26 -7.99 0.69
CA GLU A 168 -11.63 -6.91 1.61
C GLU A 168 -10.55 -6.70 2.68
N LEU A 169 -10.04 -7.79 3.26
CA LEU A 169 -8.98 -7.73 4.27
C LEU A 169 -7.63 -7.33 3.65
N LYS A 170 -7.35 -7.77 2.41
CA LYS A 170 -6.08 -7.48 1.73
C LYS A 170 -6.21 -7.59 0.21
N TYR A 171 -6.55 -6.48 -0.44
CA TYR A 171 -6.41 -6.35 -1.90
C TYR A 171 -4.94 -6.06 -2.26
N LEU A 172 -4.18 -7.11 -2.57
CA LEU A 172 -2.78 -7.01 -3.00
C LEU A 172 -2.55 -7.93 -4.21
N PRO A 173 -2.62 -7.39 -5.45
CA PRO A 173 -2.26 -8.12 -6.66
C PRO A 173 -0.86 -8.71 -6.55
N GLU A 174 -0.63 -9.91 -7.10
CA GLU A 174 0.67 -10.61 -6.94
C GLU A 174 1.82 -9.83 -7.59
N ALA A 175 1.59 -9.21 -8.75
CA ALA A 175 2.54 -8.27 -9.35
C ALA A 175 2.96 -7.11 -8.43
N CYS A 176 2.09 -6.64 -7.53
CA CYS A 176 2.40 -5.53 -6.62
C CYS A 176 3.14 -5.98 -5.34
N ARG A 177 3.26 -7.28 -5.08
CA ARG A 177 3.95 -7.78 -3.86
C ARG A 177 5.45 -7.57 -3.88
N ALA A 178 6.05 -7.44 -5.06
CA ALA A 178 7.48 -7.22 -5.23
C ALA A 178 7.88 -5.76 -4.91
N GLU A 179 6.90 -4.86 -4.88
CA GLU A 179 7.10 -3.44 -4.55
C GLU A 179 6.86 -3.21 -3.06
N GLU A 180 7.43 -2.13 -2.52
CA GLU A 180 7.21 -1.68 -1.14
C GLU A 180 6.77 -0.20 -1.12
N GLY A 181 6.38 0.30 0.05
CA GLY A 181 6.15 1.73 0.27
C GLY A 181 5.19 2.39 -0.73
N TYR A 182 5.67 3.44 -1.40
CA TYR A 182 4.88 4.28 -2.30
C TYR A 182 4.60 3.56 -3.64
N GLU A 183 5.58 2.83 -4.14
CA GLU A 183 5.53 2.08 -5.39
C GLU A 183 4.48 0.96 -5.32
N GLN A 184 4.40 0.26 -4.19
CA GLN A 184 3.35 -0.73 -3.95
C GLN A 184 1.96 -0.09 -3.95
N LYS A 185 1.82 1.07 -3.33
CA LYS A 185 0.56 1.82 -3.28
C LYS A 185 0.13 2.23 -4.69
N GLU A 186 1.02 2.81 -5.50
CA GLU A 186 0.72 3.17 -6.89
C GLU A 186 0.33 1.96 -7.73
N CYS A 187 1.03 0.83 -7.56
CA CYS A 187 0.69 -0.41 -8.22
C CYS A 187 -0.74 -0.85 -7.86
N ILE A 188 -1.08 -0.88 -6.56
CA ILE A 188 -2.42 -1.24 -6.08
C ILE A 188 -3.49 -0.29 -6.64
N ASP A 189 -3.26 1.02 -6.55
CA ASP A 189 -4.23 2.05 -6.97
C ASP A 189 -4.51 1.96 -8.47
N ARG A 190 -3.50 1.58 -9.27
CA ARG A 190 -3.66 1.29 -10.70
C ARG A 190 -4.49 0.04 -10.97
N TYR A 191 -4.28 -1.04 -10.24
CA TYR A 191 -5.16 -2.22 -10.36
C TYR A 191 -6.60 -1.88 -9.95
N LYS A 192 -6.78 -1.03 -8.93
CA LYS A 192 -8.10 -0.56 -8.49
C LYS A 192 -8.78 0.32 -9.53
N SER A 193 -8.03 1.16 -10.26
CA SER A 193 -8.62 2.03 -11.29
C SER A 193 -9.29 1.23 -12.42
N PHE A 194 -8.81 0.02 -12.69
CA PHE A 194 -9.43 -0.90 -13.65
C PHE A 194 -10.61 -1.72 -13.10
N GLN A 195 -10.88 -1.70 -11.79
CA GLN A 195 -11.95 -2.52 -11.20
C GLN A 195 -13.32 -2.38 -11.88
N PRO A 196 -13.77 -1.17 -12.28
CA PRO A 196 -15.04 -1.02 -12.99
C PRO A 196 -15.10 -1.81 -14.31
N CYS A 197 -13.96 -2.03 -14.96
CA CYS A 197 -13.89 -2.72 -16.25
C CYS A 197 -14.08 -4.24 -16.15
N TRP A 198 -13.88 -4.85 -14.98
CA TRP A 198 -14.13 -6.29 -14.79
C TRP A 198 -15.62 -6.64 -14.82
N ASN A 199 -16.48 -5.65 -14.58
CA ASN A 199 -17.93 -5.77 -14.74
C ASN A 199 -18.40 -5.67 -16.21
N VAL A 200 -17.50 -5.25 -17.10
CA VAL A 200 -17.77 -5.17 -18.54
C VAL A 200 -17.50 -6.52 -19.18
N LYS A 201 -18.29 -6.84 -20.21
CA LYS A 201 -18.17 -8.08 -20.97
C LYS A 201 -16.75 -8.25 -21.53
N GLU A 202 -16.23 -9.47 -21.39
CA GLU A 202 -14.95 -9.90 -21.93
C GLU A 202 -14.79 -9.55 -23.41
N GLY A 203 -13.55 -9.24 -23.81
CA GLY A 203 -13.21 -8.87 -25.19
C GLY A 203 -13.21 -7.36 -25.42
N VAL A 204 -13.73 -6.93 -26.57
CA VAL A 204 -13.57 -5.55 -27.08
C VAL A 204 -14.12 -4.49 -26.12
N GLU A 205 -15.28 -4.75 -25.51
CA GLU A 205 -15.94 -3.81 -24.58
C GLU A 205 -15.07 -3.55 -23.34
N ARG A 206 -14.56 -4.62 -22.71
CA ARG A 206 -13.65 -4.51 -21.55
C ARG A 206 -12.36 -3.78 -21.90
N PHE A 207 -11.75 -4.07 -23.05
CA PHE A 207 -10.56 -3.33 -23.48
C PHE A 207 -10.84 -1.86 -23.78
N SER A 208 -12.04 -1.54 -24.29
CA SER A 208 -12.47 -0.16 -24.47
C SER A 208 -12.63 0.56 -23.12
N CYS A 209 -13.18 -0.11 -22.11
CA CYS A 209 -13.25 0.43 -20.75
C CYS A 209 -11.85 0.72 -20.19
N ALA A 210 -10.92 -0.22 -20.31
CA ALA A 210 -9.55 -0.02 -19.80
C ALA A 210 -8.83 1.14 -20.50
N LYS A 211 -9.01 1.29 -21.82
CA LYS A 211 -8.51 2.47 -22.55
C LYS A 211 -9.09 3.78 -22.00
N ASN A 212 -10.39 3.81 -21.73
CA ASN A 212 -11.04 4.99 -21.16
C ASN A 212 -10.50 5.34 -19.77
N VAL A 213 -10.28 4.34 -18.90
CA VAL A 213 -9.64 4.53 -17.58
C VAL A 213 -8.26 5.19 -17.72
N LEU A 214 -7.47 4.75 -18.70
CA LEU A 214 -6.15 5.31 -18.98
C LEU A 214 -6.18 6.59 -19.82
N LYS A 215 -7.36 7.07 -20.23
CA LYS A 215 -7.50 8.18 -21.18
C LYS A 215 -6.67 7.96 -22.47
N LEU A 216 -6.68 6.72 -22.96
CA LEU A 216 -6.10 6.34 -24.25
C LEU A 216 -7.16 6.42 -25.35
N ALA A 217 -6.79 7.03 -26.46
CA ALA A 217 -7.61 7.08 -27.66
C ALA A 217 -7.90 5.67 -28.20
N PRO A 218 -8.94 5.51 -29.03
CA PRO A 218 -9.23 4.23 -29.68
C PRO A 218 -8.02 3.66 -30.42
N LEU A 219 -7.24 4.53 -31.08
CA LEU A 219 -6.00 4.20 -31.77
C LEU A 219 -4.80 4.89 -31.13
N VAL A 220 -3.91 4.11 -30.52
CA VAL A 220 -2.65 4.60 -29.92
C VAL A 220 -1.79 5.39 -30.93
N SER A 221 -1.88 5.03 -32.22
CA SER A 221 -1.18 5.74 -33.29
C SER A 221 -1.62 7.21 -33.45
N GLU A 222 -2.85 7.55 -33.08
CA GLU A 222 -3.34 8.94 -33.15
C GLU A 222 -2.73 9.78 -32.02
N GLU A 223 -2.68 9.25 -30.81
CA GLU A 223 -1.99 9.90 -29.68
C GLU A 223 -0.50 10.04 -29.92
N ALA A 224 0.14 9.04 -30.52
CA ALA A 224 1.55 9.13 -30.89
C ALA A 224 1.80 10.30 -31.86
N LYS A 225 0.92 10.52 -32.84
CA LYS A 225 0.99 11.67 -33.75
C LYS A 225 0.76 12.99 -33.01
N LEU A 226 -0.19 13.03 -32.07
CA LEU A 226 -0.42 14.22 -31.24
C LEU A 226 0.82 14.57 -30.41
N CYS A 227 1.46 13.59 -29.77
CA CYS A 227 2.72 13.82 -29.05
C CYS A 227 3.84 14.27 -29.99
N GLN A 228 3.95 13.71 -31.20
CA GLN A 228 4.93 14.15 -32.20
C GLN A 228 4.75 15.62 -32.63
N GLY A 229 3.51 16.14 -32.60
CA GLY A 229 3.23 17.54 -32.92
C GLY A 229 3.65 18.54 -31.84
N LYS A 230 3.91 18.09 -30.60
CA LYS A 230 4.40 18.93 -29.49
C LYS A 230 5.91 19.19 -29.63
N GLN A 231 6.44 20.15 -28.89
CA GLN A 231 7.86 20.53 -28.92
C GLN A 231 8.51 20.50 -27.53
N GLY A 232 9.84 20.36 -27.49
CA GLY A 232 10.64 20.40 -26.26
C GLY A 232 10.18 19.42 -25.18
N ASP A 233 10.17 19.88 -23.94
CA ASP A 233 9.80 19.08 -22.77
C ASP A 233 8.36 18.56 -22.82
N GLU A 234 7.45 19.29 -23.46
CA GLU A 234 6.05 18.88 -23.62
C GLU A 234 5.93 17.64 -24.51
N GLN A 235 6.76 17.53 -25.55
CA GLN A 235 6.81 16.35 -26.39
C GLN A 235 7.35 15.14 -25.62
N VAL A 236 8.40 15.33 -24.83
CA VAL A 236 9.02 14.26 -24.03
C VAL A 236 8.02 13.73 -23.02
N ALA A 237 7.41 14.61 -22.21
CA ALA A 237 6.40 14.24 -21.23
C ALA A 237 5.19 13.52 -21.86
N CYS A 238 4.72 13.98 -23.03
CA CYS A 238 3.63 13.32 -23.75
C CYS A 238 4.01 11.90 -24.21
N LYS A 239 5.21 11.72 -24.75
CA LYS A 239 5.69 10.40 -25.19
C LYS A 239 5.89 9.44 -24.02
N ASP A 240 6.38 9.93 -22.89
CA ASP A 240 6.59 9.13 -21.69
C ASP A 240 5.25 8.70 -21.06
N ASP A 241 4.29 9.61 -20.93
CA ASP A 241 2.92 9.31 -20.48
C ASP A 241 2.22 8.30 -21.41
N LEU A 242 2.33 8.48 -22.73
CA LEU A 242 1.78 7.55 -23.71
C LEU A 242 2.43 6.16 -23.59
N LYS A 243 3.76 6.11 -23.45
CA LYS A 243 4.50 4.86 -23.27
C LYS A 243 4.03 4.15 -22.02
N GLU A 244 3.94 4.86 -20.90
CA GLU A 244 3.47 4.32 -19.63
C GLU A 244 2.05 3.72 -19.74
N LYS A 245 1.10 4.46 -20.32
CA LYS A 245 -0.27 3.97 -20.55
C LYS A 245 -0.31 2.73 -21.45
N VAL A 246 0.50 2.68 -22.50
CA VAL A 246 0.60 1.49 -23.37
C VAL A 246 1.12 0.28 -22.59
N LEU A 247 2.12 0.47 -21.73
CA LEU A 247 2.62 -0.61 -20.86
C LEU A 247 1.53 -1.12 -19.92
N TYR A 248 0.71 -0.23 -19.36
CA TYR A 248 -0.42 -0.63 -18.51
C TYR A 248 -1.50 -1.38 -19.28
N MET A 249 -1.78 -1.00 -20.53
CA MET A 249 -2.70 -1.79 -21.37
C MET A 249 -2.17 -3.19 -21.67
N ILE A 250 -0.86 -3.38 -21.76
CA ILE A 250 -0.26 -4.71 -21.95
C ILE A 250 -0.43 -5.55 -20.69
N VAL A 251 -0.12 -5.02 -19.51
CA VAL A 251 -0.32 -5.73 -18.24
C VAL A 251 -1.80 -6.02 -17.98
N PHE A 252 -2.70 -5.10 -18.34
CA PHE A 252 -4.15 -5.34 -18.29
C PHE A 252 -4.56 -6.54 -19.16
N ARG A 253 -3.95 -6.70 -20.36
CA ARG A 253 -4.18 -7.88 -21.20
C ARG A 253 -3.64 -9.16 -20.57
N PHE A 254 -2.53 -9.10 -19.84
CA PHE A 254 -2.02 -10.26 -19.09
C PHE A 254 -3.04 -10.68 -18.03
N TYR A 255 -3.56 -9.72 -17.26
CA TYR A 255 -4.59 -10.00 -16.25
C TYR A 255 -5.89 -10.52 -16.87
N ASP A 256 -6.32 -9.99 -18.03
CA ASP A 256 -7.50 -10.51 -18.74
C ASP A 256 -7.35 -11.99 -19.13
N LEU A 257 -6.13 -12.47 -19.42
CA LEU A 257 -5.88 -13.89 -19.69
C LEU A 257 -6.09 -14.76 -18.44
N GLU A 258 -5.71 -14.29 -17.26
CA GLU A 258 -5.95 -14.99 -15.99
C GLU A 258 -7.46 -15.11 -15.75
N THR A 259 -8.21 -14.00 -15.85
CA THR A 259 -9.69 -14.04 -15.72
C THR A 259 -10.33 -15.02 -16.71
N ARG A 260 -9.82 -15.10 -17.94
CA ARG A 260 -10.31 -16.05 -18.95
C ARG A 260 -9.95 -17.50 -18.60
N ALA A 261 -8.79 -17.75 -17.97
CA ALA A 261 -8.42 -19.07 -17.47
C ALA A 261 -9.32 -19.49 -16.30
N GLU A 262 -9.53 -18.60 -15.33
CA GLU A 262 -10.45 -18.82 -14.20
C GLU A 262 -11.87 -19.16 -14.67
N ALA A 263 -12.37 -18.47 -15.71
CA ALA A 263 -13.69 -18.74 -16.28
C ALA A 263 -13.83 -20.17 -16.84
N LEU A 264 -12.73 -20.84 -17.20
CA LEU A 264 -12.74 -22.23 -17.66
C LEU A 264 -12.89 -23.24 -16.50
N ALA A 265 -12.61 -22.85 -15.25
CA ALA A 265 -12.87 -23.71 -14.08
C ALA A 265 -14.35 -24.08 -14.00
N GLY A 266 -15.24 -23.12 -14.24
CA GLY A 266 -16.69 -23.33 -14.32
C GLY A 266 -17.15 -24.23 -15.48
N ARG A 267 -16.22 -24.61 -16.38
CA ARG A 267 -16.44 -25.53 -17.50
C ARG A 267 -15.72 -26.86 -17.33
N GLY A 268 -15.09 -27.10 -16.18
CA GLY A 268 -14.41 -28.36 -15.86
C GLY A 268 -12.89 -28.36 -16.07
N ALA A 269 -12.27 -27.22 -16.40
CA ALA A 269 -10.82 -27.14 -16.42
C ALA A 269 -10.23 -27.36 -15.02
N ASP A 270 -9.14 -28.11 -14.95
CA ASP A 270 -8.45 -28.45 -13.71
C ASP A 270 -7.83 -27.21 -13.04
N LEU A 271 -8.08 -27.04 -11.74
CA LEU A 271 -7.60 -25.89 -10.97
C LEU A 271 -6.07 -25.86 -10.83
N ASN A 272 -5.38 -27.00 -10.85
CA ASN A 272 -3.91 -27.01 -10.83
C ASN A 272 -3.36 -26.44 -12.13
N THR A 273 -3.93 -26.85 -13.27
CA THR A 273 -3.56 -26.35 -14.60
C THR A 273 -3.79 -24.83 -14.72
N ILE A 274 -4.91 -24.33 -14.16
CA ILE A 274 -5.18 -22.88 -14.09
C ILE A 274 -4.16 -22.17 -13.19
N ALA A 275 -3.88 -22.71 -12.00
CA ALA A 275 -2.92 -22.12 -11.07
C ALA A 275 -1.50 -22.06 -11.65
N ASP A 276 -1.07 -23.08 -12.38
CA ASP A 276 0.22 -23.11 -13.07
C ASP A 276 0.29 -22.01 -14.13
N PHE A 277 -0.77 -21.87 -14.94
CA PHE A 277 -0.86 -20.82 -15.95
C PHE A 277 -0.83 -19.42 -15.32
N GLU A 278 -1.65 -19.15 -14.33
CA GLU A 278 -1.66 -17.85 -13.63
C GLU A 278 -0.33 -17.55 -12.95
N THR A 279 0.36 -18.55 -12.41
CA THR A 279 1.71 -18.37 -11.85
C THR A 279 2.67 -17.87 -12.91
N ILE A 280 2.61 -18.44 -14.13
CA ILE A 280 3.43 -17.97 -15.27
C ILE A 280 3.07 -16.52 -15.60
N ILE A 281 1.79 -16.18 -15.67
CA ILE A 281 1.37 -14.82 -16.03
C ILE A 281 1.83 -13.80 -14.98
N GLU A 282 1.67 -14.09 -13.69
CA GLU A 282 2.12 -13.19 -12.61
C GLU A 282 3.65 -12.99 -12.62
N LEU A 283 4.43 -14.05 -12.84
CA LEU A 283 5.88 -13.92 -13.02
C LEU A 283 6.23 -13.07 -14.25
N LYS A 284 5.53 -13.27 -15.37
CA LYS A 284 5.74 -12.48 -16.60
C LYS A 284 5.32 -11.02 -16.44
N LYS A 285 4.32 -10.69 -15.61
CA LYS A 285 4.02 -9.29 -15.24
C LYS A 285 5.19 -8.66 -14.50
N GLN A 286 5.77 -9.36 -13.51
CA GLN A 286 6.93 -8.87 -12.77
C GLN A 286 8.16 -8.67 -13.67
N GLU A 287 8.45 -9.64 -14.54
CA GLU A 287 9.50 -9.51 -15.57
C GLU A 287 9.24 -8.31 -16.49
N PHE A 288 7.99 -8.11 -16.91
CA PHE A 288 7.61 -7.02 -17.81
C PHE A 288 7.83 -5.63 -17.21
N TYR A 289 7.53 -5.47 -15.91
CA TYR A 289 7.81 -4.23 -15.18
C TYR A 289 9.31 -3.96 -15.04
N LYS A 290 10.11 -5.01 -14.79
CA LYS A 290 11.58 -4.91 -14.63
C LYS A 290 12.33 -4.74 -15.95
N ALA A 291 11.73 -5.10 -17.08
CA ALA A 291 12.35 -5.00 -18.39
C ALA A 291 12.78 -3.55 -18.70
N THR A 292 14.02 -3.37 -19.16
CA THR A 292 14.60 -2.04 -19.38
C THR A 292 14.40 -1.54 -20.80
N ASN A 293 14.26 -2.46 -21.77
CA ASN A 293 14.14 -2.14 -23.19
C ASN A 293 12.92 -2.77 -23.85
N ASN A 294 12.69 -2.44 -25.12
CA ASN A 294 11.51 -2.91 -25.87
C ASN A 294 11.66 -4.35 -26.38
N ILE A 295 12.89 -4.84 -26.57
CA ILE A 295 13.14 -6.21 -27.06
C ILE A 295 12.78 -7.21 -25.95
N GLU A 296 13.22 -6.96 -24.71
CA GLU A 296 12.84 -7.74 -23.54
C GLU A 296 11.32 -7.80 -23.36
N ARG A 297 10.67 -6.63 -23.39
CA ARG A 297 9.20 -6.54 -23.28
C ARG A 297 8.48 -7.31 -24.39
N LEU A 298 8.98 -7.24 -25.63
CA LEU A 298 8.42 -8.00 -26.74
C LEU A 298 8.57 -9.51 -26.52
N ASN A 299 9.74 -9.98 -26.08
CA ASN A 299 9.97 -11.38 -25.78
C ASN A 299 9.02 -11.88 -24.68
N ILE A 300 8.82 -11.09 -23.61
CA ILE A 300 7.87 -11.42 -22.54
C ILE A 300 6.44 -11.53 -23.06
N ILE A 301 6.00 -10.65 -23.97
CA ILE A 301 4.68 -10.74 -24.61
C ILE A 301 4.56 -12.02 -25.45
N LEU A 302 5.60 -12.40 -26.18
CA LEU A 302 5.63 -13.64 -26.97
C LEU A 302 5.58 -14.87 -26.07
N ASP A 303 6.29 -14.87 -24.95
CA ASP A 303 6.24 -15.93 -23.93
C ASP A 303 4.83 -16.06 -23.35
N VAL A 304 4.18 -14.95 -22.98
CA VAL A 304 2.79 -14.96 -22.48
C VAL A 304 1.83 -15.51 -23.54
N ARG A 305 1.99 -15.14 -24.82
CA ARG A 305 1.18 -15.69 -25.91
C ARG A 305 1.38 -17.19 -26.04
N LYS A 306 2.63 -17.68 -25.98
CA LYS A 306 2.94 -19.11 -26.04
C LYS A 306 2.33 -19.85 -24.85
N ALA A 307 2.52 -19.34 -23.63
CA ALA A 307 1.95 -19.91 -22.41
C ALA A 307 0.42 -20.02 -22.49
N TRP A 308 -0.26 -19.01 -23.03
CA TRP A 308 -1.71 -19.07 -23.25
C TRP A 308 -2.11 -20.16 -24.26
N GLN A 309 -1.37 -20.30 -25.37
CA GLN A 309 -1.63 -21.36 -26.36
C GLN A 309 -1.43 -22.75 -25.76
N ASP A 310 -0.36 -22.94 -24.99
CA ASP A 310 -0.05 -24.20 -24.32
C ASP A 310 -1.12 -24.54 -23.26
N PHE A 311 -1.54 -23.55 -22.46
CA PHE A 311 -2.65 -23.69 -21.52
C PHE A 311 -3.95 -24.10 -22.21
N VAL A 312 -4.39 -23.37 -23.24
CA VAL A 312 -5.63 -23.69 -23.98
C VAL A 312 -5.56 -25.08 -24.59
N ASN A 313 -4.42 -25.48 -25.17
CA ASN A 313 -4.23 -26.81 -25.72
C ASN A 313 -4.32 -27.92 -24.66
N THR A 314 -3.90 -27.62 -23.44
CA THR A 314 -3.97 -28.56 -22.31
C THR A 314 -5.41 -28.72 -21.83
N VAL A 315 -6.15 -27.62 -21.65
CA VAL A 315 -7.50 -27.66 -21.07
C VAL A 315 -8.61 -27.96 -22.07
N LYS A 316 -8.37 -27.86 -23.39
CA LYS A 316 -9.42 -28.06 -24.41
C LYS A 316 -10.13 -29.42 -24.34
N ASN A 317 -9.43 -30.45 -23.85
CA ASN A 317 -9.99 -31.80 -23.70
C ASN A 317 -10.69 -32.00 -22.35
N GLN A 318 -10.54 -31.06 -21.41
CA GLN A 318 -11.14 -31.10 -20.07
C GLN A 318 -12.50 -30.40 -20.04
N ILE A 319 -12.67 -29.39 -20.88
CA ILE A 319 -13.86 -28.53 -20.88
C ILE A 319 -15.00 -29.14 -21.72
N ILE A 320 -16.21 -29.09 -21.17
CA ILE A 320 -17.46 -29.49 -21.84
C ILE A 320 -18.12 -28.26 -22.50
#